data_AF-A0A1E7Q616-F1
#
_entry.id   AF-A0A1E7Q616-F1
#
_cell.length_a   1.000
_cell.length_b   1.000
_cell.length_c   1.000
_cell.angle_alpha   90.00
_cell.angle_beta   90.00
_cell.angle_gamma   90.00
#
_symmetry.space_group_name_H-M   'P 1'
#
loop_
_entity.id
_entity.type
_entity.pdbx_description
1 polymer ?
#
loop_
_entity_poly.entity_id
_entity_poly.type
_entity_poly.pdbx_seq_one_letter_code
_entity_poly.pdbx_strand_id
1 'polypeptide(L)'
;MLYKKVEGFTFLHVANAFLSQVPLKSIYEGRKIEWETALDLLYPEVADAESSCYLIYLDDEVNPVYVGQYTGVFKDRWGLKKGKYIWHGNNDDSIKFALIAKRRISIWLSLDPYVELSDGRKININKEIEQIIIEEVQPKWNVTSKKKVSKIGEPVSKILSQYEKKLPDIFNSLLATFEEKNLDSYLEQLLGKGEKNWSELQDKKMTDLSRCRHFINYISSGIQPDNALEFVWKEFP
;
A
#
# COMPACT_ATOMS: atom_id res chain seq x y z
N MET A 1 -0.49 32.58 0.15
CA MET A 1 -1.43 31.92 -0.79
C MET A 1 -2.13 30.82 0.00
N LEU A 2 -3.46 30.72 -0.03
CA LEU A 2 -4.19 29.81 0.85
C LEU A 2 -4.22 28.37 0.32
N TYR A 3 -4.21 28.19 -1.00
CA TYR A 3 -4.29 26.88 -1.67
C TYR A 3 -3.13 26.65 -2.63
N LYS A 4 -2.74 25.39 -2.81
CA LYS A 4 -1.77 24.93 -3.82
C LYS A 4 -2.32 23.74 -4.58
N LYS A 5 -1.97 23.60 -5.85
CA LYS A 5 -2.21 22.40 -6.66
C LYS A 5 -0.90 21.66 -6.91
N VAL A 6 -0.87 20.36 -6.65
CA VAL A 6 0.31 19.49 -6.84
C VAL A 6 -0.18 18.17 -7.39
N GLU A 7 0.34 17.76 -8.56
CA GLU A 7 -0.07 16.53 -9.27
C GLU A 7 -1.59 16.33 -9.38
N GLY A 8 -2.33 17.41 -9.65
CA GLY A 8 -3.79 17.38 -9.79
C GLY A 8 -4.57 17.45 -8.47
N PHE A 9 -3.91 17.38 -7.31
CA PHE A 9 -4.55 17.46 -6.00
C PHE A 9 -4.47 18.87 -5.42
N THR A 10 -5.52 19.29 -4.69
CA THR A 10 -5.57 20.61 -4.04
C THR A 10 -5.24 20.50 -2.57
N PHE A 11 -4.37 21.38 -2.08
CA PHE A 11 -3.90 21.44 -0.71
C PHE A 11 -4.20 22.80 -0.08
N LEU A 12 -4.57 22.81 1.19
CA LEU A 12 -4.80 23.99 2.02
C LEU A 12 -3.57 24.24 2.92
N HIS A 13 -3.10 25.49 3.00
CA HIS A 13 -2.08 25.89 3.98
C HIS A 13 -2.72 25.87 5.38
N VAL A 14 -2.22 25.03 6.28
CA VAL A 14 -2.84 24.86 7.60
C VAL A 14 -1.96 25.28 8.77
N ALA A 15 -0.64 25.32 8.60
CA ALA A 15 0.25 25.66 9.68
C ALA A 15 1.62 26.17 9.19
N ASN A 16 2.30 26.89 10.08
CA ASN A 16 3.71 27.21 9.95
C ASN A 16 4.50 26.58 11.09
N ALA A 17 5.66 25.99 10.82
CA ALA A 17 6.54 25.55 11.90
C ALA A 17 7.40 26.72 12.38
N PHE A 18 7.70 26.75 13.68
CA PHE A 18 8.56 27.75 14.30
C PHE A 18 9.34 27.19 15.48
N LEU A 19 10.41 27.89 15.89
CA LEU A 19 11.11 27.63 17.14
C LEU A 19 10.46 28.46 18.25
N SER A 20 9.84 27.78 19.21
CA SER A 20 9.25 28.39 20.40
C SER A 20 10.33 28.96 21.31
N GLN A 21 10.17 30.21 21.73
CA GLN A 21 11.05 30.84 22.72
C GLN A 21 10.95 30.17 24.11
N VAL A 22 9.85 29.46 24.36
CA VAL A 22 9.64 28.67 25.57
C VAL A 22 9.62 27.19 25.18
N PRO A 23 10.69 26.43 25.45
CA PRO A 23 10.71 25.00 25.14
C PRO A 23 9.71 24.24 26.00
N LEU A 24 9.12 23.19 25.43
CA LEU A 24 8.41 22.19 26.19
C LEU A 24 9.44 21.27 26.87
N LYS A 25 9.53 21.37 28.19
CA LYS A 25 10.33 20.47 29.01
C LYS A 25 9.55 19.19 29.29
N SER A 26 10.15 18.04 29.02
CA SER A 26 9.57 16.72 29.26
C SER A 26 10.62 15.72 29.75
N ILE A 27 10.17 14.58 30.25
CA ILE A 27 11.01 13.42 30.57
C ILE A 27 10.63 12.29 29.61
N TYR A 28 11.62 11.77 28.89
CA TYR A 28 11.46 10.63 27.98
C TYR A 28 12.58 9.63 28.26
N GLU A 29 12.22 8.38 28.54
CA GLU A 29 13.16 7.31 28.91
C GLU A 29 14.15 7.73 30.02
N GLY A 30 13.64 8.44 31.03
CA GLY A 30 14.44 8.94 32.16
C GLY A 30 15.35 10.13 31.85
N ARG A 31 15.39 10.60 30.60
CA ARG A 31 16.17 11.78 30.18
C ARG A 31 15.29 13.02 30.09
N LYS A 32 15.83 14.16 30.53
CA LYS A 32 15.20 15.47 30.29
C LYS A 32 15.39 15.84 28.82
N ILE A 33 14.29 16.14 28.15
CA ILE A 33 14.27 16.61 26.76
C ILE A 33 13.59 17.98 26.75
N GLU A 34 14.14 18.89 25.95
CA GLU A 34 13.55 20.20 25.67
C GLU A 34 13.15 20.25 24.19
N TRP A 35 11.85 20.36 23.94
CA TRP A 35 11.30 20.49 22.59
C TRP A 35 10.98 21.94 22.27
N GLU A 36 11.61 22.46 21.22
CA GLU A 36 11.47 23.86 20.79
C GLU A 36 10.66 23.99 19.51
N THR A 37 10.57 22.93 18.71
CA THR A 37 9.82 22.93 17.46
C THR A 37 8.31 22.88 17.74
N ALA A 38 7.57 23.83 17.17
CA ALA A 38 6.14 23.94 17.33
C ALA A 38 5.45 24.33 16.01
N LEU A 39 4.15 24.10 15.92
CA LEU A 39 3.29 24.60 14.84
C LEU A 39 2.44 25.77 15.32
N ASP A 40 2.35 26.77 14.46
CA ASP A 40 1.33 27.81 14.51
C ASP A 40 0.21 27.38 13.55
N LEU A 41 -0.88 26.84 14.11
CA LEU A 41 -2.02 26.37 13.33
C LEU A 41 -2.84 27.59 12.90
N LEU A 42 -3.04 27.73 11.59
CA LEU A 42 -3.89 28.79 11.02
C LEU A 42 -5.37 28.55 11.32
N TYR A 43 -5.74 27.28 11.49
CA TYR A 43 -7.08 26.80 11.79
C TYR A 43 -6.97 25.78 12.92
N PRO A 44 -7.36 26.11 14.17
CA PRO A 44 -7.23 25.20 15.30
C PRO A 44 -7.90 23.84 15.10
N GLU A 45 -9.02 23.81 14.38
CA GLU A 45 -9.82 22.62 14.07
C GLU A 45 -9.04 21.60 13.21
N VAL A 46 -7.99 22.04 12.50
CA VAL A 46 -7.13 21.14 11.73
C VAL A 46 -6.42 20.14 12.63
N ALA A 47 -6.24 20.42 13.92
CA ALA A 47 -5.71 19.44 14.87
C ALA A 47 -6.50 18.12 14.86
N ASP A 48 -7.82 18.20 14.64
CA ASP A 48 -8.73 17.06 14.59
C ASP A 48 -9.07 16.63 13.16
N ALA A 49 -8.40 17.18 12.14
CA ALA A 49 -8.58 16.76 10.76
C ALA A 49 -8.25 15.27 10.62
N GLU A 50 -9.17 14.53 10.01
CA GLU A 50 -9.03 13.10 9.76
C GLU A 50 -7.91 12.77 8.77
N SER A 51 -7.78 11.50 8.41
CA SER A 51 -6.71 10.97 7.57
C SER A 51 -6.53 11.76 6.28
N SER A 52 -5.32 12.24 6.04
CA SER A 52 -5.02 13.12 4.91
C SER A 52 -3.58 12.92 4.42
N CYS A 53 -3.28 13.46 3.24
CA CYS A 53 -1.91 13.65 2.75
C CYS A 53 -1.46 15.07 3.11
N TYR A 54 -0.20 15.23 3.48
CA TYR A 54 0.38 16.53 3.80
C TYR A 54 1.69 16.79 3.07
N LEU A 55 1.94 18.08 2.83
CA LEU A 55 3.14 18.59 2.19
C LEU A 55 3.89 19.50 3.16
N ILE A 56 5.22 19.45 3.11
CA ILE A 56 6.09 20.41 3.78
C ILE A 56 6.84 21.20 2.71
N TYR A 57 6.78 22.52 2.81
CA TYR A 57 7.53 23.45 1.96
C TYR A 57 8.53 24.24 2.78
N LEU A 58 9.68 24.53 2.16
CA LEU A 58 10.64 25.51 2.66
C LEU A 58 10.53 26.81 1.87
N ASP A 59 10.38 27.92 2.57
CA ASP A 59 10.16 29.25 2.00
C ASP A 59 9.12 29.25 0.87
N ASP A 60 9.55 29.70 -0.30
CA ASP A 60 8.75 29.78 -1.53
C ASP A 60 9.23 28.74 -2.56
N GLU A 61 9.83 27.62 -2.12
CA GLU A 61 10.20 26.52 -3.03
C GLU A 61 8.97 26.06 -3.84
N VAL A 62 9.19 25.79 -5.13
CA VAL A 62 8.11 25.39 -6.07
C VAL A 62 7.56 24.01 -5.70
N ASN A 63 8.46 23.10 -5.29
CA ASN A 63 8.15 21.72 -4.96
C ASN A 63 8.21 21.50 -3.43
N PRO A 64 7.38 20.60 -2.87
CA PRO A 64 7.51 20.20 -1.49
C PRO A 64 8.88 19.57 -1.23
N VAL A 65 9.44 19.83 -0.05
CA VAL A 65 10.64 19.13 0.42
C VAL A 65 10.32 17.78 1.04
N TYR A 66 9.08 17.62 1.52
CA TYR A 66 8.58 16.36 2.07
C TYR A 66 7.10 16.19 1.77
N VAL A 67 6.70 14.94 1.56
CA VAL A 67 5.32 14.48 1.41
C VAL A 67 5.10 13.36 2.41
N GLY A 68 3.98 13.38 3.11
CA GLY A 68 3.59 12.30 3.99
C GLY A 68 2.09 12.07 3.98
N GLN A 69 1.66 10.93 4.52
CA GLN A 69 0.26 10.70 4.89
C GLN A 69 0.11 10.27 6.34
N TYR A 70 -1.13 10.31 6.82
CA TYR A 70 -1.48 9.72 8.10
C TYR A 70 -2.87 9.10 8.12
N THR A 71 -3.01 8.09 8.97
CA THR A 71 -4.29 7.53 9.42
C THR A 71 -4.63 8.08 10.80
N GLY A 72 -5.91 8.29 11.12
CA GLY A 72 -6.35 8.92 12.36
C GLY A 72 -6.46 10.43 12.22
N VAL A 73 -5.93 11.20 13.17
CA VAL A 73 -6.05 12.67 13.19
C VAL A 73 -4.70 13.38 13.13
N PHE A 74 -4.69 14.61 12.61
CA PHE A 74 -3.48 15.41 12.39
C PHE A 74 -2.64 15.58 13.65
N LYS A 75 -3.27 15.89 14.79
CA LYS A 75 -2.57 16.09 16.08
C LYS A 75 -1.80 14.86 16.54
N ASP A 76 -2.30 13.67 16.24
CA ASP A 76 -1.64 12.42 16.61
C ASP A 76 -0.45 12.17 15.67
N ARG A 77 -0.63 12.41 14.36
CA ARG A 77 0.46 12.29 13.38
C ARG A 77 1.63 13.21 13.68
N TRP A 78 1.34 14.48 13.96
CA TRP A 78 2.36 15.49 14.23
C TRP A 78 2.80 15.51 15.70
N GLY A 79 2.24 14.63 16.52
CA GLY A 79 2.57 14.50 17.92
C GLY A 79 2.36 15.80 18.68
N LEU A 80 1.29 16.56 18.40
CA LEU A 80 1.00 17.88 18.96
C LEU A 80 0.83 17.83 20.48
N LYS A 81 1.94 17.84 21.22
CA LYS A 81 1.95 17.89 22.68
C LYS A 81 1.60 19.29 23.13
N LYS A 82 0.74 19.37 24.16
CA LYS A 82 0.20 20.63 24.69
C LYS A 82 -0.32 21.56 23.58
N GLY A 83 -0.89 20.97 22.53
CA GLY A 83 -1.56 21.69 21.43
C GLY A 83 -0.67 22.34 20.38
N LYS A 84 0.67 22.31 20.50
CA LYS A 84 1.55 22.97 19.50
C LYS A 84 2.93 22.36 19.26
N TYR A 85 3.51 21.66 20.23
CA TYR A 85 4.88 21.13 20.07
C TYR A 85 4.87 19.85 19.27
N ILE A 86 5.78 19.72 18.30
CA ILE A 86 5.78 18.59 17.37
C ILE A 86 6.79 17.52 17.76
N TRP A 87 6.42 16.28 17.44
CA TRP A 87 7.32 15.14 17.40
C TRP A 87 7.00 14.32 16.15
N HIS A 88 7.79 14.49 15.10
CA HIS A 88 7.59 13.98 13.75
C HIS A 88 8.74 13.02 13.33
N GLY A 89 9.16 12.17 14.28
CA GLY A 89 10.08 11.05 14.04
C GLY A 89 11.34 11.42 13.25
N ASN A 90 11.61 10.69 12.17
CA ASN A 90 12.85 10.83 11.37
C ASN A 90 13.06 12.19 10.69
N ASN A 91 12.04 13.07 10.66
CA ASN A 91 12.15 14.39 10.03
C ASN A 91 12.28 15.54 11.04
N ASP A 92 12.26 15.26 12.34
CA ASP A 92 12.38 16.30 13.37
C ASP A 92 13.67 17.11 13.21
N ASP A 93 14.78 16.43 12.94
CA ASP A 93 16.07 17.07 12.74
C ASP A 93 16.05 17.98 11.50
N SER A 94 15.46 17.53 10.39
CA SER A 94 15.33 18.33 9.16
C SER A 94 14.53 19.61 9.39
N ILE A 95 13.39 19.51 10.09
CA ILE A 95 12.56 20.67 10.45
C ILE A 95 13.33 21.61 11.37
N LYS A 96 13.94 21.07 12.44
CA LYS A 96 14.70 21.86 13.41
C LYS A 96 15.87 22.60 12.76
N PHE A 97 16.67 21.92 11.94
CA PHE A 97 17.81 22.53 11.25
C PHE A 97 17.39 23.61 10.26
N ALA A 98 16.30 23.40 9.51
CA ALA A 98 15.77 24.42 8.62
C ALA A 98 15.31 25.67 9.39
N LEU A 99 14.64 25.50 10.54
CA LEU A 99 14.23 26.63 11.38
C LEU A 99 15.43 27.35 12.02
N ILE A 100 16.44 26.62 12.48
CA ILE A 100 17.70 27.22 13.00
C ILE A 100 18.39 28.03 11.90
N ALA A 101 18.37 27.54 10.67
CA ALA A 101 18.85 28.26 9.49
C ALA A 101 17.92 29.40 9.04
N LYS A 102 16.91 29.77 9.85
CA LYS A 102 15.94 30.84 9.60
C LYS A 102 15.13 30.67 8.32
N ARG A 103 14.96 29.43 7.85
CA ARG A 103 14.06 29.09 6.74
C ARG A 103 12.62 29.10 7.24
N ARG A 104 11.67 29.52 6.41
CA ARG A 104 10.23 29.41 6.70
C ARG A 104 9.77 28.01 6.35
N ILE A 105 8.92 27.41 7.19
CA ILE A 105 8.36 26.08 6.93
C ILE A 105 6.84 26.19 6.95
N SER A 106 6.19 25.75 5.88
CA SER A 106 4.72 25.69 5.79
C SER A 106 4.25 24.26 5.60
N ILE A 107 3.14 23.92 6.26
CA ILE A 107 2.50 22.61 6.24
C ILE A 107 1.15 22.75 5.53
N TRP A 108 0.89 21.84 4.61
CA TRP A 108 -0.30 21.86 3.77
C TRP A 108 -1.01 20.51 3.84
N LEU A 109 -2.34 20.49 3.89
CA LEU A 109 -3.15 19.27 3.90
C LEU A 109 -3.97 19.14 2.62
N SER A 110 -4.12 17.92 2.10
CA SER A 110 -5.02 17.65 0.97
C SER A 110 -6.45 17.98 1.38
N LEU A 111 -7.13 18.76 0.54
CA LEU A 111 -8.45 19.30 0.84
C LEU A 111 -9.55 18.22 0.76
N ASP A 112 -9.46 17.35 -0.25
CA ASP A 112 -10.42 16.27 -0.48
C ASP A 112 -9.67 15.00 -0.90
N PRO A 113 -9.22 14.17 0.07
CA PRO A 113 -8.50 12.94 -0.22
C PRO A 113 -9.46 11.78 -0.51
N TYR A 114 -10.66 12.01 -1.05
CA TYR A 114 -11.66 10.96 -1.29
C TYR A 114 -11.96 10.75 -2.76
N VAL A 115 -12.23 9.49 -3.11
CA VAL A 115 -12.84 9.11 -4.38
C VAL A 115 -14.14 8.36 -4.13
N GLU A 116 -15.13 8.62 -4.97
CA GLU A 116 -16.42 7.94 -4.93
C GLU A 116 -16.37 6.66 -5.78
N LEU A 117 -16.87 5.57 -5.21
CA LEU A 117 -17.05 4.30 -5.89
C LEU A 117 -18.38 4.26 -6.66
N SER A 118 -18.53 3.28 -7.55
CA SER A 118 -19.77 3.09 -8.32
C SER A 118 -21.02 2.82 -7.47
N ASP A 119 -20.84 2.38 -6.22
CA ASP A 119 -21.92 2.18 -5.25
C ASP A 119 -22.15 3.38 -4.32
N GLY A 120 -21.49 4.51 -4.57
CA GLY A 120 -21.60 5.75 -3.80
C GLY A 120 -20.78 5.79 -2.51
N ARG A 121 -20.10 4.69 -2.14
CA ARG A 121 -19.16 4.73 -1.00
C ARG A 121 -17.95 5.58 -1.34
N LYS A 122 -17.37 6.25 -0.34
CA LYS A 122 -16.13 7.02 -0.49
C LYS A 122 -14.94 6.26 0.09
N ILE A 123 -13.83 6.25 -0.64
CA ILE A 123 -12.55 5.70 -0.17
C ILE A 123 -11.56 6.85 -0.02
N ASN A 124 -10.89 6.91 1.13
CA ASN A 124 -9.77 7.82 1.35
C ASN A 124 -8.53 7.30 0.59
N ILE A 125 -8.00 8.10 -0.32
CA ILE A 125 -6.86 7.79 -1.20
C ILE A 125 -5.59 8.54 -0.79
N ASN A 126 -5.50 9.03 0.46
CA ASN A 126 -4.33 9.81 0.92
C ASN A 126 -2.96 9.13 0.69
N LYS A 127 -2.90 7.79 0.81
CA LYS A 127 -1.69 7.00 0.51
C LYS A 127 -1.32 7.05 -0.97
N GLU A 128 -2.31 6.97 -1.84
CA GLU A 128 -2.10 7.05 -3.29
C GLU A 128 -1.62 8.46 -3.68
N ILE A 129 -2.21 9.49 -3.08
CA ILE A 129 -1.77 10.90 -3.25
C ILE A 129 -0.30 11.05 -2.84
N GLU A 130 0.09 10.54 -1.67
CA GLU A 130 1.49 10.55 -1.21
C GLU A 130 2.40 9.86 -2.22
N GLN A 131 2.04 8.66 -2.68
CA GLN A 131 2.86 7.88 -3.59
C GLN A 131 3.07 8.60 -4.94
N ILE A 132 1.99 9.09 -5.56
CA ILE A 132 2.04 9.81 -6.83
C ILE A 132 3.00 11.02 -6.72
N ILE A 133 2.84 11.84 -5.67
CA ILE A 133 3.67 13.03 -5.51
C ILE A 133 5.14 12.64 -5.23
N ILE A 134 5.40 11.59 -4.45
CA ILE A 134 6.78 11.12 -4.22
C ILE A 134 7.42 10.66 -5.54
N GLU A 135 6.70 9.93 -6.38
CA GLU A 135 7.20 9.39 -7.65
C GLU A 135 7.50 10.49 -8.67
N GLU A 136 6.58 11.44 -8.82
CA GLU A 136 6.68 12.53 -9.81
C GLU A 136 7.62 13.67 -9.34
N VAL A 137 7.53 14.07 -8.06
CA VAL A 137 8.24 15.25 -7.54
C VAL A 137 9.59 14.91 -6.91
N GLN A 138 9.75 13.69 -6.40
CA GLN A 138 10.94 13.23 -5.69
C GLN A 138 11.43 14.19 -4.57
N PRO A 139 10.60 14.45 -3.54
CA PRO A 139 10.94 15.41 -2.49
C PRO A 139 12.23 15.05 -1.74
N LYS A 140 13.07 16.05 -1.47
CA LYS A 140 14.42 15.88 -0.93
C LYS A 140 14.49 15.16 0.42
N TRP A 141 13.45 15.31 1.26
CA TRP A 141 13.39 14.71 2.60
C TRP A 141 12.63 13.39 2.63
N ASN A 142 12.02 12.96 1.52
CA ASN A 142 11.49 11.61 1.42
C ASN A 142 12.68 10.66 1.16
N VAL A 143 12.93 9.75 2.10
CA VAL A 143 13.93 8.70 1.92
C VAL A 143 13.38 7.69 0.92
N THR A 144 13.50 8.01 -0.36
CA THR A 144 13.37 7.00 -1.41
C THR A 144 14.69 6.27 -1.45
N SER A 145 14.74 5.03 -0.96
CA SER A 145 15.75 4.12 -1.49
C SER A 145 15.62 4.21 -3.01
N LYS A 146 16.70 4.53 -3.73
CA LYS A 146 16.71 4.59 -5.20
C LYS A 146 16.30 3.21 -5.72
N LYS A 147 15.01 2.91 -5.73
CA LYS A 147 14.48 1.69 -6.31
C LYS A 147 14.74 1.88 -7.80
N LYS A 148 15.68 1.07 -8.33
CA LYS A 148 15.63 0.70 -9.75
C LYS A 148 14.16 0.48 -10.04
N VAL A 149 13.60 1.23 -10.99
CA VAL A 149 12.23 1.05 -11.47
C VAL A 149 12.04 -0.45 -11.66
N SER A 150 11.40 -1.10 -10.70
CA SER A 150 11.04 -2.51 -10.84
C SER A 150 10.09 -2.52 -12.02
N LYS A 151 10.33 -3.36 -13.02
CA LYS A 151 9.43 -3.51 -14.18
C LYS A 151 7.99 -3.47 -13.67
N ILE A 152 7.24 -2.43 -14.06
CA ILE A 152 5.83 -2.32 -13.71
C ILE A 152 5.17 -3.57 -14.27
N GLY A 153 4.57 -4.37 -13.37
CA GLY A 153 3.85 -5.58 -13.76
C GLY A 153 2.63 -5.21 -14.61
N GLU A 154 2.13 -6.18 -15.38
CA GLU A 154 0.88 -5.96 -16.10
C GLU A 154 -0.30 -5.89 -15.11
N PRO A 155 -1.32 -5.05 -15.37
CA PRO A 155 -2.51 -5.04 -14.53
C PRO A 155 -3.21 -6.40 -14.58
N VAL A 156 -3.82 -6.81 -13.47
CA VAL A 156 -4.49 -8.12 -13.33
C VAL A 156 -5.52 -8.35 -14.44
N SER A 157 -6.24 -7.31 -14.89
CA SER A 157 -7.18 -7.39 -16.00
C SER A 157 -6.53 -7.84 -17.31
N LYS A 158 -5.31 -7.36 -17.61
CA LYS A 158 -4.56 -7.77 -18.79
C LYS A 158 -4.09 -9.21 -18.66
N ILE A 159 -3.61 -9.62 -17.48
CA ILE A 159 -3.26 -11.02 -17.19
C ILE A 159 -4.49 -11.91 -17.40
N LEU A 160 -5.63 -11.58 -16.79
CA LEU A 160 -6.88 -12.33 -16.89
C LEU A 160 -7.36 -12.49 -18.33
N SER A 161 -7.30 -11.43 -19.13
CA SER A 161 -7.70 -11.46 -20.54
C SER A 161 -6.91 -12.47 -21.39
N GLN A 162 -5.68 -12.83 -20.97
CA GLN A 162 -4.86 -13.84 -21.63
C GLN A 162 -5.36 -15.27 -21.32
N TYR A 163 -5.92 -15.47 -20.13
CA TYR A 163 -6.45 -16.75 -19.69
C TYR A 163 -7.91 -16.96 -20.11
N GLU A 164 -8.76 -15.94 -20.09
CA GLU A 164 -10.16 -16.02 -20.56
C GLU A 164 -10.24 -16.53 -22.00
N LYS A 165 -9.31 -16.10 -22.86
CA LYS A 165 -9.23 -16.57 -24.25
C LYS A 165 -8.87 -18.05 -24.39
N LYS A 166 -8.17 -18.62 -23.40
CA LYS A 166 -7.66 -20.00 -23.41
C LYS A 166 -8.44 -20.93 -22.50
N LEU A 167 -9.30 -20.38 -21.64
CA LEU A 167 -10.08 -21.10 -20.64
C LEU A 167 -10.96 -22.20 -21.26
N PRO A 168 -11.67 -21.96 -22.38
CA PRO A 168 -12.43 -23.01 -23.06
C PRO A 168 -11.54 -24.16 -23.52
N ASP A 169 -10.39 -23.86 -24.14
CA ASP A 169 -9.47 -24.88 -24.65
C ASP A 169 -8.80 -25.67 -23.52
N ILE A 170 -8.40 -25.00 -22.44
CA ILE A 170 -7.85 -25.63 -21.23
C ILE A 170 -8.91 -26.52 -20.57
N PHE A 171 -10.14 -26.04 -20.46
CA PHE A 171 -11.26 -26.81 -19.88
C PHE A 171 -11.59 -28.05 -20.71
N ASN A 172 -11.67 -27.90 -22.04
CA ASN A 172 -11.92 -29.01 -22.96
C ASN A 172 -10.77 -30.03 -22.95
N SER A 173 -9.51 -29.56 -22.90
CA SER A 173 -8.35 -30.44 -22.78
C SER A 173 -8.33 -31.21 -21.46
N LEU A 174 -8.75 -30.57 -20.36
CA LEU A 174 -8.88 -31.22 -19.06
C LEU A 174 -10.00 -32.26 -19.05
N LEU A 175 -11.18 -31.93 -19.61
CA LEU A 175 -12.29 -32.87 -19.78
C LEU A 175 -11.87 -34.08 -20.61
N ALA A 176 -11.25 -33.87 -21.76
CA ALA A 176 -10.76 -34.96 -22.60
C ALA A 176 -9.74 -35.85 -21.87
N THR A 177 -8.87 -35.25 -21.05
CA THR A 177 -7.90 -36.00 -20.22
C THR A 177 -8.60 -36.79 -19.11
N PHE A 178 -9.68 -36.24 -18.53
CA PHE A 178 -10.47 -36.95 -17.52
C PHE A 178 -11.25 -38.11 -18.12
N GLU A 179 -11.87 -37.90 -19.28
CA GLU A 179 -12.57 -38.95 -20.03
C GLU A 179 -11.61 -40.08 -20.43
N GLU A 180 -10.45 -39.75 -21.02
CA GLU A 180 -9.42 -40.73 -21.40
C GLU A 180 -8.93 -41.55 -20.20
N LYS A 181 -8.83 -40.92 -19.03
CA LYS A 181 -8.39 -41.58 -17.79
C LYS A 181 -9.54 -42.15 -16.97
N ASN A 182 -10.77 -42.11 -17.47
CA ASN A 182 -11.99 -42.60 -16.80
C ASN A 182 -12.24 -41.95 -15.41
N LEU A 183 -11.82 -40.69 -15.28
CA LEU A 183 -11.87 -39.89 -14.06
C LEU A 183 -13.16 -39.07 -13.93
N ASP A 184 -14.09 -39.16 -14.86
CA ASP A 184 -15.36 -38.43 -14.80
C ASP A 184 -16.19 -38.81 -13.57
N SER A 185 -16.09 -40.08 -13.16
CA SER A 185 -16.67 -40.58 -11.91
C SER A 185 -15.98 -40.08 -10.63
N TYR A 186 -14.75 -39.55 -10.73
CA TYR A 186 -13.98 -39.05 -9.57
C TYR A 186 -14.55 -37.74 -9.03
N LEU A 187 -15.03 -36.86 -9.92
CA LEU A 187 -15.64 -35.58 -9.55
C LEU A 187 -17.02 -35.81 -8.90
N GLU A 188 -17.82 -36.73 -9.44
CA GLU A 188 -19.08 -37.16 -8.83
C GLU A 188 -18.87 -37.89 -7.49
N GLN A 189 -17.83 -38.72 -7.36
CA GLN A 189 -17.47 -39.37 -6.09
C GLN A 189 -16.99 -38.39 -5.02
N LEU A 190 -16.36 -37.27 -5.40
CA LEU A 190 -15.95 -36.22 -4.46
C LEU A 190 -17.13 -35.36 -3.98
N LEU A 191 -18.10 -35.09 -4.85
CA LEU A 191 -19.30 -34.31 -4.52
C LEU A 191 -20.34 -35.15 -3.78
N GLY A 192 -20.46 -36.45 -4.09
CA GLY A 192 -21.48 -37.35 -3.54
C GLY A 192 -21.27 -37.77 -2.08
N LYS A 193 -20.12 -37.47 -1.46
CA LYS A 193 -19.82 -37.89 -0.06
C LYS A 193 -20.17 -36.88 1.02
N GLY A 194 -20.69 -35.69 0.68
CA GLY A 194 -21.33 -34.79 1.65
C GLY A 194 -20.48 -34.27 2.83
N GLU A 195 -19.16 -34.49 2.85
CA GLU A 195 -18.32 -34.22 4.03
C GLU A 195 -17.36 -33.03 3.87
N LYS A 196 -17.51 -32.18 2.84
CA LYS A 196 -16.60 -31.03 2.63
C LYS A 196 -17.32 -29.76 2.23
N ASN A 197 -16.91 -28.63 2.82
CA ASN A 197 -17.43 -27.32 2.44
C ASN A 197 -16.79 -26.84 1.12
N TRP A 198 -17.39 -25.81 0.49
CA TRP A 198 -16.97 -25.31 -0.83
C TRP A 198 -15.48 -24.91 -0.89
N SER A 199 -14.93 -24.35 0.19
CA SER A 199 -13.53 -23.97 0.26
C SER A 199 -12.62 -25.19 0.19
N GLU A 200 -12.95 -26.25 0.92
CA GLU A 200 -12.19 -27.51 0.92
C GLU A 200 -12.28 -28.24 -0.42
N LEU A 201 -13.43 -28.16 -1.09
CA LEU A 201 -13.60 -28.69 -2.45
C LEU A 201 -12.77 -27.89 -3.47
N GLN A 202 -12.71 -26.56 -3.31
CA GLN A 202 -11.94 -25.69 -4.18
C GLN A 202 -10.43 -25.88 -3.98
N ASP A 203 -9.96 -25.97 -2.74
CA ASP A 203 -8.57 -26.26 -2.40
C ASP A 203 -8.15 -27.65 -2.90
N LYS A 204 -9.01 -28.65 -2.71
CA LYS A 204 -8.77 -29.99 -3.25
C LYS A 204 -8.71 -29.99 -4.78
N LYS A 205 -9.65 -29.32 -5.45
CA LYS A 205 -9.64 -29.19 -6.92
C LYS A 205 -8.36 -28.51 -7.42
N MET A 206 -7.93 -27.43 -6.78
CA MET A 206 -6.69 -26.72 -7.15
C MET A 206 -5.45 -27.58 -6.92
N THR A 207 -5.45 -28.36 -5.84
CA THR A 207 -4.37 -29.31 -5.51
C THR A 207 -4.29 -30.43 -6.53
N ASP A 208 -5.42 -31.06 -6.86
CA ASP A 208 -5.49 -32.17 -7.81
C ASP A 208 -5.18 -31.71 -9.25
N LEU A 209 -5.64 -30.52 -9.65
CA LEU A 209 -5.25 -29.92 -10.94
C LEU A 209 -3.73 -29.62 -11.00
N SER A 210 -3.15 -29.17 -9.89
CA SER A 210 -1.70 -28.95 -9.80
C SER A 210 -0.92 -30.26 -9.88
N ARG A 211 -1.40 -31.31 -9.20
CA ARG A 211 -0.85 -32.67 -9.30
C ARG A 211 -0.90 -33.20 -10.74
N CYS A 212 -2.05 -33.12 -11.40
CA CYS A 212 -2.20 -33.55 -12.80
C CYS A 212 -1.23 -32.81 -13.73
N ARG A 213 -1.08 -31.49 -13.54
CA ARG A 213 -0.15 -30.69 -14.34
C ARG A 213 1.31 -31.10 -14.12
N HIS A 214 1.72 -31.33 -12.88
CA HIS A 214 3.07 -31.81 -12.56
C HIS A 214 3.33 -33.20 -13.14
N PHE A 215 2.36 -34.11 -13.05
CA PHE A 215 2.46 -35.44 -13.62
C PHE A 215 2.70 -35.39 -15.13
N ILE A 216 1.91 -34.60 -15.86
CA ILE A 216 2.07 -34.42 -17.30
C ILE A 216 3.45 -33.85 -17.65
N ASN A 217 3.95 -32.90 -16.87
CA ASN A 217 5.30 -32.34 -17.08
C ASN A 217 6.40 -33.39 -16.89
N TYR A 218 6.29 -34.26 -15.89
CA TYR A 218 7.27 -35.32 -15.66
C TYR A 218 7.28 -36.37 -16.76
N ILE A 219 6.10 -36.82 -17.22
CA ILE A 219 5.99 -37.71 -18.39
C ILE A 219 6.62 -37.07 -19.63
N SER A 220 6.30 -35.80 -19.88
CA SER A 220 6.81 -35.05 -21.04
C SER A 220 8.33 -34.87 -20.98
N SER A 221 8.93 -34.97 -19.80
CA SER A 221 10.37 -34.91 -19.56
C SER A 221 11.06 -36.28 -19.67
N GLY A 222 10.32 -37.33 -20.07
CA GLY A 222 10.85 -38.68 -20.28
C GLY A 222 10.86 -39.57 -19.02
N ILE A 223 10.25 -39.12 -17.92
CA ILE A 223 10.12 -39.95 -16.72
C ILE A 223 9.03 -40.99 -16.96
N GLN A 224 9.32 -42.24 -16.57
CA GLN A 224 8.34 -43.33 -16.66
C GLN A 224 7.10 -43.03 -15.81
N PRO A 225 5.89 -43.39 -16.29
CA PRO A 225 4.65 -43.04 -15.62
C PRO A 225 4.56 -43.42 -14.15
N ASP A 226 4.95 -44.63 -13.78
CA ASP A 226 4.82 -45.08 -12.39
C ASP A 226 5.69 -44.24 -11.44
N ASN A 227 6.90 -43.86 -11.89
CA ASN A 227 7.81 -43.01 -11.12
C ASN A 227 7.29 -41.58 -11.03
N ALA A 228 6.78 -41.02 -12.14
CA ALA A 228 6.21 -39.68 -12.16
C ALA A 228 5.00 -39.56 -11.23
N LEU A 229 4.17 -40.61 -11.17
CA LEU A 229 2.99 -40.66 -10.32
C LEU A 229 3.40 -40.71 -8.83
N GLU A 230 4.41 -41.52 -8.50
CA GLU A 230 4.97 -41.58 -7.14
C GLU A 230 5.55 -40.23 -6.69
N PHE A 231 6.26 -39.51 -7.56
CA PHE A 231 6.81 -38.18 -7.23
C PHE A 231 5.71 -37.15 -6.95
N VAL A 232 4.71 -37.07 -7.82
CA VAL A 232 3.62 -36.09 -7.71
C VAL A 232 2.78 -36.31 -6.47
N TRP A 233 2.56 -37.57 -6.07
CA TRP A 233 1.80 -37.90 -4.87
C TRP A 233 2.60 -37.72 -3.57
N LYS A 234 3.94 -37.61 -3.64
CA LYS A 234 4.79 -37.27 -2.49
C LYS A 234 4.98 -35.76 -2.30
N GLU A 235 4.98 -34.97 -3.38
CA GLU A 235 5.23 -33.52 -3.31
C GLU A 235 4.05 -32.72 -2.74
N PHE A 236 2.82 -33.21 -2.90
CA PHE A 236 1.61 -32.53 -2.47
C PHE A 236 0.92 -33.37 -1.40
N PRO A 237 0.80 -32.91 -0.13
CA PRO A 237 0.08 -33.63 0.92
C PRO A 237 -1.43 -33.71 0.68
#